data_AF-A0A2L2YYI2-F1
#
_entry.id   AF-A0A2L2YYI2-F1
#
_cell.length_a   1.000
_cell.length_b   1.000
_cell.length_c   1.000
_cell.angle_alpha   90.00
_cell.angle_beta   90.00
_cell.angle_gamma   90.00
#
_symmetry.space_group_name_H-M   'P 1'
#
loop_
_entity.id
_entity.type
_entity.pdbx_description
1 polymer ?
#
loop_
_entity_poly.entity_id
_entity_poly.type
_entity_poly.pdbx_seq_one_letter_code
_entity_poly.pdbx_strand_id
1 'polypeptide(L)' 'MALRERTFIMIKPDGVHRNLVGKIISRFEEKGFKLVAMKFMQASQGLLEKH' A
#
# COMPACT_ATOMS: atom_id res chain seq x y z
N MET A 1 5.84 -26.51 3.04
CA MET A 1 5.34 -25.33 2.29
C MET A 1 5.65 -24.10 3.13
N ALA A 2 6.31 -23.08 2.60
CA ALA A 2 6.49 -21.83 3.33
C ALA A 2 5.11 -21.22 3.64
N LEU A 3 4.89 -20.72 4.86
CA LEU A 3 3.66 -20.00 5.20
C LEU A 3 3.54 -18.77 4.29
N ARG A 4 2.39 -18.62 3.62
CA ARG A 4 2.12 -17.49 2.74
C ARG A 4 1.64 -16.31 3.57
N GLU A 5 2.58 -15.51 4.05
CA GLU A 5 2.28 -14.31 4.83
C GLU A 5 1.68 -13.20 3.97
N ARG A 6 0.91 -12.33 4.62
CA ARG A 6 0.35 -11.12 4.01
C ARG A 6 0.66 -9.96 4.94
N THR A 7 1.04 -8.84 4.34
CA THR A 7 1.27 -7.59 5.06
C THR A 7 0.50 -6.46 4.39
N PHE A 8 0.19 -5.44 5.17
CA PHE A 8 -0.44 -4.22 4.70
C PHE A 8 0.62 -3.15 4.46
N ILE A 9 0.50 -2.46 3.31
CA ILE A 9 1.29 -1.27 3.00
C ILE A 9 0.34 -0.15 2.62
N MET A 10 0.73 1.09 2.95
CA MET A 10 -0.03 2.30 2.61
C MET A 10 0.90 3.31 1.95
N ILE A 11 0.41 3.94 0.89
CA ILE A 11 1.02 5.14 0.32
C ILE A 11 0.32 6.32 0.97
N LYS A 12 1.07 7.10 1.76
CA LYS A 12 0.57 8.30 2.44
C LYS A 12 0.19 9.41 1.45
N PRO A 13 -0.60 10.42 1.85
CA PRO A 13 -1.05 11.50 0.95
C PRO A 13 0.09 12.22 0.22
N ASP A 14 1.24 12.42 0.86
CA ASP A 14 2.43 13.02 0.24
C ASP A 14 2.98 12.19 -0.93
N GLY A 15 2.98 10.85 -0.81
CA GLY A 15 3.39 9.96 -1.89
C GLY A 15 2.43 9.98 -3.08
N VAL A 16 1.14 10.18 -2.81
CA VAL A 16 0.12 10.38 -3.85
C VAL A 16 0.32 11.72 -4.56
N HIS A 17 0.43 12.82 -3.81
CA HIS A 17 0.59 14.17 -4.36
C HIS A 17 1.88 14.33 -5.18
N ARG A 18 2.92 13.56 -4.85
CA ARG A 18 4.19 13.52 -5.59
C ARG A 18 4.18 12.56 -6.78
N ASN A 19 3.02 12.00 -7.15
CA ASN A 19 2.87 11.03 -8.24
C ASN A 19 3.79 9.80 -8.10
N LEU A 20 4.00 9.31 -6.88
CA LEU A 20 4.90 8.17 -6.60
C LEU A 20 4.20 6.81 -6.62
N VAL A 21 2.87 6.76 -6.82
CA VAL A 21 2.08 5.53 -6.70
C VAL A 21 2.61 4.40 -7.57
N GLY A 22 2.79 4.65 -8.88
CA GLY A 22 3.31 3.66 -9.81
C GLY A 22 4.72 3.18 -9.45
N LYS A 23 5.62 4.12 -9.10
CA LYS A 23 7.00 3.79 -8.70
C LYS A 23 7.06 2.89 -7.48
N ILE A 24 6.18 3.13 -6.49
CA ILE A 24 6.11 2.31 -5.28
C ILE A 24 5.58 0.91 -5.61
N ILE A 25 4.52 0.81 -6.42
CA ILE A 25 3.97 -0.47 -6.89
C ILE A 25 5.04 -1.30 -7.60
N SER A 26 5.70 -0.72 -8.62
CA SER A 26 6.74 -1.39 -9.39
C SER A 26 7.85 -1.92 -8.51
N ARG A 27 8.30 -1.15 -7.50
CA ARG A 27 9.32 -1.60 -6.54
C ARG A 27 8.92 -2.87 -5.79
N PHE A 28 7.66 -3.03 -5.40
CA PHE A 28 7.21 -4.24 -4.69
C PHE A 28 7.08 -5.44 -5.63
N GLU A 29 6.59 -5.22 -6.85
CA GLU A 29 6.46 -6.27 -7.87
C GLU A 29 7.84 -6.76 -8.34
N GLU A 30 8.79 -5.85 -8.61
CA GLU A 30 10.18 -6.17 -8.97
C GLU A 30 10.91 -6.95 -7.88
N LYS A 31 10.57 -6.72 -6.61
CA LYS A 31 11.10 -7.48 -5.47
C LYS A 31 10.47 -8.87 -5.33
N GLY A 32 9.48 -9.20 -6.15
CA GLY A 32 8.80 -10.50 -6.16
C GLY A 32 7.61 -10.60 -5.21
N PHE A 33 7.16 -9.49 -4.62
CA PHE A 33 5.93 -9.50 -3.83
C PHE A 33 4.72 -9.52 -4.76
N LYS A 34 3.69 -10.27 -4.35
CA LYS A 34 2.39 -10.28 -5.04
C LYS A 34 1.44 -9.29 -4.38
N LEU A 35 0.98 -8.29 -5.12
CA LEU A 35 -0.15 -7.45 -4.72
C LEU A 35 -1.44 -8.28 -4.84
N VAL A 36 -2.13 -8.47 -3.71
CA VAL A 36 -3.33 -9.32 -3.65
C VAL A 36 -4.64 -8.54 -3.53
N ALA A 37 -4.57 -7.29 -3.09
CA ALA A 37 -5.69 -6.36 -2.99
C ALA A 37 -5.16 -4.92 -2.95
N MET A 38 -5.93 -3.97 -3.51
CA MET A 38 -5.63 -2.55 -3.48
C MET A 38 -6.91 -1.74 -3.35
N LYS A 39 -6.84 -0.61 -2.65
CA LYS A 39 -7.95 0.35 -2.54
C LYS A 39 -7.40 1.76 -2.47
N PHE A 40 -7.90 2.64 -3.34
CA PHE A 40 -7.69 4.08 -3.22
C PHE A 40 -8.84 4.68 -2.45
N MET A 41 -8.55 5.37 -1.35
CA MET A 41 -9.55 6.04 -0.54
C MET A 41 -8.95 7.18 0.26
N GLN A 42 -9.79 8.16 0.58
CA GLN A 42 -9.49 9.13 1.62
C GLN A 42 -9.89 8.52 2.97
N ALA A 43 -8.95 8.44 3.90
CA ALA A 43 -9.24 7.93 5.24
C ALA A 43 -10.12 8.93 5.99
N SER A 44 -11.18 8.44 6.66
CA SER A 44 -11.96 9.25 7.58
C SER A 44 -11.16 9.52 8.85
N GLN A 45 -11.47 10.62 9.54
CA GLN A 45 -10.82 10.96 10.80
C GLN A 45 -10.94 9.82 11.83
N GLY A 46 -12.13 9.25 12.03
CA GLY A 46 -12.32 8.14 12.96
C GLY A 46 -11.56 6.86 12.59
N LEU A 47 -11.24 6.64 11.31
CA LEU A 47 -10.36 5.53 10.91
C LEU A 47 -8.90 5.82 11.30
N LEU A 48 -8.44 7.06 11.11
CA LEU A 48 -7.09 7.48 11.47
C LEU A 48 -6.86 7.52 12.97
N GLU A 49 -7.87 7.86 13.77
CA GLU A 49 -7.77 7.87 15.24
C GLU A 49 -7.68 6.45 15.83
N LYS A 50 -8.17 5.44 15.12
CA LYS A 50 -8.17 4.04 15.56
C LYS A 50 -6.83 3.32 15.33
N HIS A 51 -5.97 3.84 14.45
CA HIS A 51 -4.77 3.16 13.94
C HIS A 51 -3.53 4.06 14.04
#